data_AF-A0A5C5SR67-F1
#
_entry.id   AF-A0A5C5SR67-F1
#
_cell.length_a   1.000
_cell.length_b   1.000
_cell.length_c   1.000
_cell.angle_alpha   90.00
_cell.angle_beta   90.00
_cell.angle_gamma   90.00
#
_symmetry.space_group_name_H-M   'P 1'
#
loop_
_entity.id
_entity.type
_entity.pdbx_description
1 polymer ?
#
loop_
_entity_poly.entity_id
_entity_poly.type
_entity_poly.pdbx_seq_one_letter_code
_entity_poly.pdbx_strand_id
1 'polypeptide(L)'
;MCNAASVVAGDVPIEMTLRLQRFLHHEARLLDARAYHDWLKLLADDIHYWMPVIENRFERDPAGPFGPERMAYFDDGIEDLRRRVTRFTSPSAWMETPATRHVHIITNVEVEPTELPDEWHVHSAFVNYRNRGDDDEAVLIGRRQDVIRLVGDSPRLARRLITLAQSMLLTKNINTFL
;
A
#
# COMPACT_ATOMS: atom_id res chain seq x y z
N MET A 1 9.38 -18.66 1.78
CA MET A 1 10.62 -18.37 2.54
C MET A 1 10.92 -16.88 2.39
N CYS A 2 10.72 -16.08 3.44
CA CYS A 2 11.34 -14.75 3.49
C CYS A 2 12.84 -15.00 3.55
N ASN A 3 13.53 -14.74 2.44
CA ASN A 3 14.97 -14.65 2.46
C ASN A 3 15.28 -13.38 3.26
N ALA A 4 15.52 -13.53 4.55
CA ALA A 4 16.30 -12.55 5.33
C ALA A 4 17.75 -12.67 4.84
N ALA A 5 17.96 -12.39 3.55
CA ALA A 5 19.28 -12.18 3.01
C ALA A 5 19.77 -10.88 3.63
N SER A 6 20.87 -10.97 4.34
CA SER A 6 21.62 -9.85 4.89
C SER A 6 21.82 -8.79 3.82
N VAL A 7 21.03 -7.72 3.88
CA VAL A 7 21.34 -6.49 3.17
C VAL A 7 22.46 -5.86 3.97
N VAL A 8 23.65 -5.84 3.38
CA VAL A 8 24.69 -4.90 3.79
C VAL A 8 24.07 -3.54 3.53
N ALA A 9 23.54 -2.91 4.58
CA ALA A 9 22.98 -1.58 4.53
C ALA A 9 24.05 -0.65 3.97
N GLY A 10 23.95 -0.29 2.69
CA GLY A 10 24.52 0.95 2.23
C GLY A 10 23.90 2.04 3.11
N ASP A 11 24.74 2.85 3.76
CA ASP A 11 24.27 3.85 4.72
C ASP A 11 23.33 4.82 4.01
N VAL A 12 22.02 4.66 4.23
CA VAL A 12 21.00 5.53 3.65
C VAL A 12 21.05 6.85 4.42
N PRO A 13 21.29 7.99 3.76
CA PRO A 13 21.34 9.27 4.46
C PRO A 13 20.04 9.51 5.23
N ILE A 14 20.15 9.93 6.49
CA ILE A 14 18.98 10.16 7.36
C ILE A 14 17.93 11.09 6.73
N GLU A 15 18.36 12.07 5.94
CA GLU A 15 17.46 12.98 5.22
C GLU A 15 16.62 12.23 4.18
N MET A 16 17.17 11.21 3.52
CA MET A 16 16.41 10.38 2.58
C MET A 16 15.33 9.58 3.31
N THR A 17 15.67 8.96 4.45
CA THR A 17 14.69 8.25 5.28
C THR A 17 13.56 9.17 5.72
N LEU A 18 13.88 10.37 6.21
CA LEU A 18 12.88 11.37 6.61
C LEU A 18 12.03 11.84 5.42
N ARG A 19 12.63 12.03 4.25
CA ARG A 19 11.93 12.41 3.02
C ARG A 19 10.90 11.36 2.61
N LEU A 20 11.28 10.09 2.58
CA LEU A 20 10.38 9.00 2.20
C LEU A 20 9.32 8.73 3.27
N GLN A 21 9.66 8.86 4.56
CA GLN A 21 8.68 8.80 5.63
C GLN A 21 7.62 9.92 5.50
N ARG A 22 8.05 11.17 5.22
CA ARG A 22 7.14 12.30 4.96
C ARG A 22 6.25 12.04 3.75
N PHE A 23 6.78 11.41 2.70
CA PHE A 23 5.99 10.99 1.54
C PHE A 23 4.87 10.02 1.94
N LEU A 24 5.16 8.96 2.69
CA LEU A 24 4.16 7.99 3.15
C LEU A 24 3.10 8.64 4.07
N HIS A 25 3.50 9.56 4.95
CA HIS A 25 2.55 10.30 5.79
C HIS A 25 1.68 11.25 4.97
N HIS A 26 2.24 11.89 3.94
CA HIS A 26 1.48 12.74 3.03
C HIS A 26 0.46 11.92 2.25
N GLU A 27 0.88 10.77 1.72
CA GLU A 27 0.02 9.81 1.02
C GLU A 27 -1.18 9.40 1.90
N ALA A 28 -0.91 8.94 3.13
CA ALA A 28 -1.92 8.58 4.12
C ALA A 28 -2.96 9.70 4.33
N ARG A 29 -2.48 10.94 4.51
CA ARG A 29 -3.35 12.11 4.69
C ARG A 29 -4.22 12.42 3.47
N LEU A 30 -3.72 12.21 2.25
CA LEU A 30 -4.53 12.37 1.04
C LEU A 30 -5.63 11.31 0.96
N LEU A 31 -5.30 10.05 1.29
CA LEU A 31 -6.27 8.96 1.31
C LEU A 31 -7.36 9.19 2.37
N ASP A 32 -6.98 9.59 3.58
CA ASP A 32 -7.90 9.91 4.68
C ASP A 32 -8.82 11.10 4.35
N ALA A 33 -8.29 12.10 3.65
CA ALA A 33 -9.05 13.26 3.16
C ALA A 33 -9.85 12.96 1.88
N ARG A 34 -9.80 11.73 1.34
CA ARG A 34 -10.45 11.32 0.09
C ARG A 34 -9.98 12.13 -1.13
N ALA A 35 -8.77 12.69 -1.07
CA ALA A 35 -8.14 13.43 -2.16
C ALA A 35 -7.50 12.47 -3.18
N TYR A 36 -8.29 11.52 -3.69
CA TYR A 36 -7.79 10.42 -4.51
C TYR A 36 -7.13 10.86 -5.82
N HIS A 37 -7.60 11.96 -6.42
CA HIS A 37 -6.99 12.52 -7.63
C HIS A 37 -5.59 13.07 -7.36
N ASP A 38 -5.33 13.62 -6.18
CA ASP A 38 -3.99 14.06 -5.78
C ASP A 38 -3.12 12.86 -5.39
N TRP A 39 -3.70 11.84 -4.76
CA TRP A 39 -3.02 10.57 -4.50
C TRP A 39 -2.55 9.90 -5.80
N LEU A 40 -3.37 9.87 -6.86
CA LEU A 40 -2.97 9.32 -8.16
C LEU A 40 -1.72 10.02 -8.75
N LYS A 41 -1.50 11.31 -8.45
CA LYS A 41 -0.31 12.05 -8.91
C LYS A 41 0.98 11.62 -8.18
N LEU A 42 0.86 10.93 -7.05
CA LEU A 42 1.98 10.34 -6.33
C LEU A 42 2.44 9.01 -6.92
N LEU A 43 1.66 8.41 -7.82
CA LEU A 43 1.97 7.13 -8.43
C LEU A 43 2.81 7.33 -9.68
N ALA A 44 3.75 6.41 -9.92
CA ALA A 44 4.43 6.33 -11.20
C ALA A 44 3.46 5.75 -12.26
N ASP A 45 3.67 6.09 -13.53
CA ASP A 45 2.83 5.57 -14.62
C ASP A 45 2.99 4.05 -14.79
N ASP A 46 4.12 3.48 -14.38
CA ASP A 46 4.43 2.05 -14.35
C ASP A 46 4.09 1.37 -13.01
N ILE A 47 3.24 1.98 -12.18
CA ILE A 47 2.86 1.42 -10.88
C ILE A 47 2.33 -0.02 -11.00
N HIS A 48 2.87 -0.91 -10.17
CA HIS A 48 2.24 -2.19 -9.86
C HIS A 48 1.76 -2.18 -8.40
N TYR A 49 0.44 -2.14 -8.22
CA TYR A 49 -0.21 -2.11 -6.92
C TYR A 49 -0.84 -3.48 -6.63
N TRP A 50 -0.22 -4.24 -5.73
CA TRP A 50 -0.53 -5.65 -5.53
C TRP A 50 -0.84 -5.97 -4.08
N MET A 51 -1.96 -6.65 -3.86
CA MET A 51 -2.39 -7.15 -2.57
C MET A 51 -2.90 -8.59 -2.72
N PRO A 52 -2.03 -9.60 -2.54
CA PRO A 52 -2.41 -10.99 -2.70
C PRO A 52 -3.38 -11.48 -1.61
N VAL A 53 -4.13 -12.54 -1.91
CA VAL A 53 -4.80 -13.34 -0.89
C VAL A 53 -3.75 -14.21 -0.19
N ILE A 54 -3.76 -14.22 1.15
CA ILE A 54 -2.81 -15.00 1.95
C ILE A 54 -3.42 -16.36 2.28
N GLU A 55 -2.76 -17.43 1.84
CA GLU A 55 -3.14 -18.80 2.15
C GLU A 55 -2.39 -19.31 3.39
N ASN A 56 -3.11 -19.93 4.33
CA ASN A 56 -2.50 -20.61 5.47
C ASN A 56 -1.82 -21.91 4.99
N ARG A 57 -0.50 -21.87 4.81
CA ARG A 57 0.31 -23.02 4.39
C ARG A 57 1.39 -23.33 5.41
N PHE A 58 1.81 -24.60 5.45
CA PHE A 58 2.93 -25.01 6.28
C PHE A 58 4.24 -24.42 5.76
N GLU A 59 5.17 -24.09 6.66
CA GLU A 59 6.47 -23.49 6.31
C GLU A 59 7.28 -24.31 5.31
N ARG A 60 7.13 -25.64 5.35
CA ARG A 60 7.80 -26.60 4.44
C ARG A 60 7.21 -26.63 3.03
N ASP A 61 6.08 -25.97 2.77
CA ASP A 61 5.51 -25.89 1.44
C ASP A 61 6.35 -24.92 0.58
N PRO A 62 7.02 -25.40 -0.49
CA PRO A 62 7.89 -24.56 -1.30
C PRO A 62 7.13 -23.46 -2.03
N ALA A 63 5.82 -23.60 -2.21
CA ALA A 63 5.00 -22.64 -2.93
C ALA A 63 4.72 -21.36 -2.12
N GLY A 64 4.97 -21.36 -0.80
CA GLY A 64 4.78 -20.19 0.05
C GLY A 64 3.32 -19.71 0.19
N PRO A 65 3.07 -18.67 1.01
CA PRO A 65 1.72 -18.24 1.39
C PRO A 65 0.94 -17.51 0.27
N PHE A 66 1.62 -16.97 -0.74
CA PHE A 66 1.01 -16.31 -1.89
C PHE A 66 1.96 -16.35 -3.10
N GLY A 67 1.46 -16.00 -4.30
CA GLY A 67 2.26 -15.93 -5.52
C GLY A 67 1.50 -15.27 -6.68
N PRO A 68 2.19 -14.91 -7.77
CA PRO A 68 1.61 -14.15 -8.88
C PRO A 68 0.51 -14.91 -9.65
N GLU A 69 0.55 -16.24 -9.64
CA GLU A 69 -0.46 -17.11 -10.28
C GLU A 69 -1.72 -17.30 -9.40
N ARG A 70 -1.75 -16.71 -8.19
CA ARG A 70 -2.84 -16.89 -7.22
C ARG A 70 -3.74 -15.66 -7.13
N MET A 71 -4.90 -15.84 -6.50
CA MET A 71 -5.87 -14.75 -6.33
C MET A 71 -5.27 -13.57 -5.56
N ALA A 72 -5.65 -12.37 -5.98
CA ALA A 72 -5.29 -11.13 -5.33
C ALA A 72 -6.53 -10.25 -5.16
N TYR A 73 -6.54 -9.44 -4.10
CA TYR A 73 -7.55 -8.40 -3.88
C TYR A 73 -7.28 -7.17 -4.77
N PHE A 74 -6.01 -6.87 -4.99
CA PHE A 74 -5.53 -5.89 -5.94
C PHE A 74 -4.39 -6.51 -6.76
N ASP A 75 -4.45 -6.32 -8.06
CA ASP A 75 -3.37 -6.60 -9.00
C ASP A 75 -3.50 -5.59 -10.13
N ASP A 76 -3.17 -4.35 -9.80
CA ASP A 76 -3.63 -3.17 -10.52
C ASP A 76 -2.47 -2.38 -11.10
N GLY A 77 -2.62 -1.94 -12.34
CA GLY A 77 -1.81 -0.87 -12.94
C GLY A 77 -2.44 0.51 -12.77
N ILE A 78 -1.79 1.55 -13.30
CA ILE A 78 -2.27 2.94 -13.18
C ILE A 78 -3.70 3.13 -13.72
N GLU A 79 -4.05 2.47 -14.82
CA GLU A 79 -5.37 2.57 -15.44
C GLU A 79 -6.47 1.91 -14.60
N ASP A 80 -6.16 0.78 -13.93
CA ASP A 80 -7.07 0.13 -12.99
C ASP A 80 -7.33 1.02 -11.78
N LEU A 81 -6.28 1.62 -11.23
CA LEU A 81 -6.40 2.55 -10.10
C LEU A 81 -7.21 3.79 -10.48
N ARG A 82 -7.00 4.36 -11.68
CA ARG A 82 -7.82 5.48 -12.20
C ARG A 82 -9.30 5.09 -12.30
N ARG A 83 -9.61 3.89 -12.79
CA ARG A 83 -11.00 3.37 -12.83
C ARG A 83 -11.59 3.20 -11.44
N ARG A 84 -10.82 2.67 -10.48
CA ARG A 84 -11.27 2.54 -9.08
C ARG A 84 -11.55 3.89 -8.47
N VAL A 85 -10.64 4.86 -8.59
CA VAL A 85 -10.85 6.23 -8.10
C VAL A 85 -12.13 6.84 -8.70
N THR A 86 -12.31 6.72 -10.02
CA THR A 86 -13.52 7.21 -10.71
C THR A 86 -14.79 6.60 -10.09
N ARG A 87 -14.78 5.28 -9.83
CA ARG A 87 -15.90 4.59 -9.19
C ARG A 87 -16.14 5.06 -7.75
N PHE A 88 -15.08 5.24 -6.96
CA PHE A 88 -15.16 5.69 -5.55
C PHE A 88 -15.70 7.11 -5.43
N THR A 89 -15.39 7.97 -6.40
CA THR A 89 -15.82 9.37 -6.40
C THR A 89 -17.13 9.60 -7.15
N SER A 90 -17.70 8.56 -7.78
CA SER A 90 -18.94 8.69 -8.55
C SER A 90 -20.10 9.08 -7.62
N PRO A 91 -20.99 10.01 -8.04
CA PRO A 91 -22.23 10.31 -7.32
C PRO A 91 -23.12 9.09 -7.09
N SER A 92 -23.00 8.06 -7.95
CA SER A 92 -23.74 6.80 -7.86
C SER A 92 -23.10 5.78 -6.91
N ALA A 93 -22.00 6.13 -6.23
CA ALA A 93 -21.32 5.27 -5.28
C ALA A 93 -22.09 5.23 -3.94
N TRP A 94 -23.27 4.57 -3.95
CA TRP A 94 -24.11 4.40 -2.76
C TRP A 94 -23.36 3.76 -1.59
N MET A 95 -22.38 2.90 -1.87
CA MET A 95 -21.50 2.29 -0.86
C MET A 95 -20.61 3.31 -0.13
N GLU A 96 -20.33 4.47 -0.73
CA GLU A 96 -19.51 5.56 -0.17
C GLU A 96 -20.34 6.81 0.16
N THR A 97 -21.67 6.68 0.23
CA THR A 97 -22.59 7.75 0.61
C THR A 97 -23.56 7.22 1.70
N PRO A 98 -23.38 7.57 2.99
CA PRO A 98 -22.36 8.47 3.54
C PRO A 98 -20.94 7.89 3.46
N ALA A 99 -19.96 8.80 3.46
CA ALA A 99 -18.56 8.48 3.27
C ALA A 99 -17.99 7.61 4.38
N THR A 100 -17.17 6.64 4.00
CA THR A 100 -16.32 5.93 4.93
C THR A 100 -15.25 6.89 5.47
N ARG A 101 -15.09 6.92 6.80
CA ARG A 101 -14.01 7.64 7.49
C ARG A 101 -12.83 6.70 7.63
N HIS A 102 -11.65 7.14 7.22
CA HIS A 102 -10.42 6.36 7.31
C HIS A 102 -9.40 7.06 8.21
N VAL A 103 -8.55 6.26 8.85
CA VAL A 103 -7.30 6.70 9.46
C VAL A 103 -6.21 5.71 9.06
N HIS A 104 -5.20 6.19 8.34
CA HIS A 104 -4.01 5.42 8.01
C HIS A 104 -2.87 5.76 8.98
N ILE A 105 -2.53 4.80 9.84
CA ILE A 105 -1.37 4.89 10.73
C ILE A 105 -0.23 4.14 10.06
N ILE A 106 0.81 4.87 9.65
CA ILE A 106 2.03 4.31 9.05
C ILE A 106 3.15 4.34 10.10
N THR A 107 3.83 3.22 10.27
CA THR A 107 4.91 3.08 11.26
C THR A 107 5.98 2.10 10.76
N ASN A 108 7.07 1.96 11.51
CA ASN A 108 8.17 1.02 11.23
C ASN A 108 8.72 1.22 9.81
N VAL A 109 8.98 2.48 9.47
CA VAL A 109 9.50 2.85 8.16
C VAL A 109 10.99 2.54 8.11
N GLU A 110 11.38 1.66 7.20
CA GLU A 110 12.77 1.28 6.91
C GLU A 110 13.03 1.55 5.42
N VAL A 111 14.21 2.09 5.10
CA VAL A 111 14.59 2.47 3.75
C VAL A 111 15.90 1.78 3.40
N GLU A 112 15.92 1.14 2.23
CA GLU A 112 17.09 0.45 1.69
C GLU A 112 17.35 0.93 0.25
N PRO A 113 18.63 1.04 -0.17
CA PRO A 113 18.95 1.35 -1.55
C PRO A 113 18.57 0.18 -2.47
N THR A 114 18.22 0.50 -3.72
CA THR A 114 18.13 -0.50 -4.79
C THR A 114 19.42 -0.51 -5.61
N GLU A 115 19.49 -1.32 -6.67
CA GLU A 115 20.55 -1.24 -7.67
C GLU A 115 20.50 0.05 -8.51
N LEU A 116 19.34 0.73 -8.52
CA LEU A 116 19.13 1.98 -9.23
C LEU A 116 19.28 3.17 -8.26
N PRO A 117 20.08 4.20 -8.61
CA PRO A 117 20.46 5.27 -7.68
C PRO A 117 19.28 6.14 -7.21
N ASP A 118 18.23 6.24 -8.02
CA ASP A 118 17.04 7.05 -7.74
C ASP A 118 15.85 6.22 -7.26
N GLU A 119 16.03 4.93 -7.00
CA GLU A 119 14.99 4.05 -6.47
C GLU A 119 15.36 3.48 -5.11
N TRP A 120 14.35 3.41 -4.24
CA TRP A 120 14.48 2.99 -2.85
C TRP A 120 13.46 1.90 -2.54
N HIS A 121 13.91 0.86 -1.85
CA HIS A 121 13.02 -0.06 -1.18
C HIS A 121 12.56 0.58 0.13
N VAL A 122 11.25 0.64 0.35
CA VAL A 122 10.67 1.20 1.57
C VAL A 122 9.73 0.20 2.20
N HIS A 123 10.08 -0.26 3.40
CA HIS A 123 9.26 -1.15 4.20
C HIS A 123 8.47 -0.32 5.21
N SER A 124 7.19 -0.66 5.40
CA SER A 124 6.38 -0.06 6.46
C SER A 124 5.37 -1.05 7.02
N ALA A 125 4.97 -0.85 8.27
CA ALA A 125 3.76 -1.43 8.82
C ALA A 125 2.63 -0.41 8.76
N PHE A 126 1.40 -0.88 8.63
CA PHE A 126 0.24 -0.01 8.61
C PHE A 126 -0.92 -0.55 9.45
N VAL A 127 -1.72 0.38 9.96
CA VAL A 127 -3.08 0.14 10.43
C VAL A 127 -3.99 1.09 9.65
N ASN A 128 -4.99 0.54 8.97
CA ASN A 128 -6.10 1.30 8.43
C ASN A 128 -7.33 1.01 9.29
N TYR A 129 -7.74 2.00 10.08
CA TYR A 129 -9.06 1.98 10.69
C TYR A 129 -10.06 2.58 9.70
N ARG A 130 -11.21 1.93 9.56
CA ARG A 130 -12.32 2.45 8.78
C ARG A 130 -13.61 2.37 9.58
N ASN A 131 -14.43 3.40 9.47
CA ASN A 131 -15.74 3.45 10.09
C ASN A 131 -16.75 4.11 9.15
N ARG A 132 -17.94 3.52 9.04
CA ARG A 132 -19.04 4.00 8.21
C ARG A 132 -20.35 3.94 8.98
N GLY A 133 -21.20 4.95 8.77
CA GLY A 133 -22.46 5.05 9.50
C GLY A 133 -22.20 5.18 10.99
N ASP A 134 -22.93 4.42 11.81
CA ASP A 134 -22.86 4.48 13.26
C ASP A 134 -21.94 3.38 13.84
N ASP A 135 -21.95 2.17 13.27
CA ASP A 135 -21.34 0.97 13.88
C ASP A 135 -20.57 0.06 12.90
N ASP A 136 -20.50 0.40 11.61
CA ASP A 136 -19.78 -0.42 10.62
C ASP A 136 -18.30 -0.04 10.64
N GLU A 137 -17.53 -0.72 11.49
CA GLU A 137 -16.08 -0.54 11.60
C GLU A 137 -15.29 -1.78 11.21
N ALA A 138 -14.07 -1.54 10.72
CA ALA A 138 -13.10 -2.59 10.50
C ALA A 138 -11.67 -2.04 10.68
N VAL A 139 -10.77 -2.95 11.02
CA VAL A 139 -9.32 -2.68 11.08
C VAL A 139 -8.63 -3.60 10.09
N LEU A 140 -7.90 -2.99 9.16
CA LEU A 140 -6.95 -3.68 8.29
C LEU A 140 -5.55 -3.41 8.82
N ILE A 141 -4.77 -4.46 9.03
CA ILE A 141 -3.42 -4.38 9.58
C ILE A 141 -2.49 -5.27 8.77
N GLY A 142 -1.30 -4.77 8.47
CA GLY A 142 -0.36 -5.48 7.64
C GLY A 142 0.96 -4.75 7.45
N ARG A 143 1.67 -5.18 6.42
CA ARG A 143 2.93 -4.59 5.97
C ARG A 143 2.85 -4.17 4.52
N ARG A 144 3.62 -3.15 4.16
CA ARG A 144 3.84 -2.69 2.79
C ARG A 144 5.32 -2.83 2.46
N GLN A 145 5.59 -3.26 1.23
CA GLN A 145 6.89 -3.23 0.61
C GLN A 145 6.75 -2.40 -0.66
N ASP A 146 7.33 -1.21 -0.64
CA ASP A 146 7.21 -0.23 -1.70
C ASP A 146 8.54 -0.10 -2.45
N VAL A 147 8.45 0.20 -3.75
CA VAL A 147 9.55 0.78 -4.52
C VAL A 147 9.17 2.22 -4.82
N ILE A 148 9.97 3.17 -4.31
CA ILE A 148 9.75 4.60 -4.52
C ILE A 148 10.89 5.16 -5.38
N ARG A 149 10.53 5.77 -6.51
CA ARG A 149 11.44 6.39 -7.47
C ARG A 149 11.43 7.90 -7.31
N LEU A 150 12.59 8.53 -7.31
CA LEU A 150 12.73 9.98 -7.41
C LEU A 150 12.67 10.39 -8.89
N VAL A 151 11.70 11.23 -9.24
CA VAL A 151 11.62 11.90 -10.54
C VAL A 151 12.01 13.35 -10.33
N GLY A 152 13.29 13.66 -10.54
CA GLY A 152 13.91 14.89 -10.03
C GLY A 152 13.81 14.90 -8.50
N ASP A 153 13.14 15.91 -7.94
CA ASP A 153 12.92 16.03 -6.50
C ASP A 153 11.59 15.43 -6.00
N SER A 154 10.81 14.81 -6.87
CA SER A 154 9.49 14.32 -6.53
C SER A 154 9.47 12.79 -6.39
N PRO A 155 9.24 12.24 -5.18
CA PRO A 155 9.03 10.81 -5.01
C PRO A 155 7.74 10.36 -5.71
N ARG A 156 7.81 9.18 -6.33
CA ARG A 156 6.69 8.47 -6.97
C ARG A 156 6.69 7.01 -6.56
N LEU A 157 5.53 6.48 -6.20
CA LEU A 157 5.35 5.07 -5.88
C LEU A 157 5.32 4.27 -7.19
N ALA A 158 6.30 3.37 -7.39
CA ALA A 158 6.44 2.56 -8.59
C ALA A 158 6.02 1.10 -8.37
N ARG A 159 6.13 0.57 -7.15
CA ARG A 159 5.55 -0.74 -6.79
C ARG A 159 5.05 -0.69 -5.37
N ARG A 160 3.98 -1.42 -5.08
CA ARG A 160 3.49 -1.66 -3.73
C ARG A 160 3.01 -3.10 -3.61
N LEU A 161 3.62 -3.84 -2.68
CA LEU A 161 3.10 -5.11 -2.19
C LEU A 161 2.49 -4.89 -0.80
N ILE A 162 1.20 -5.18 -0.66
CA ILE A 162 0.48 -5.14 0.61
C ILE A 162 0.25 -6.57 1.11
N THR A 163 0.78 -6.88 2.27
CA THR A 163 0.56 -8.17 2.94
C THR A 163 -0.25 -7.94 4.21
N LEU A 164 -1.52 -8.36 4.20
CA LEU A 164 -2.36 -8.34 5.39
C LEU A 164 -1.88 -9.39 6.40
N ALA A 165 -2.00 -9.07 7.68
CA ALA A 165 -1.74 -10.02 8.77
C ALA A 165 -2.88 -11.04 8.94
N GLN A 166 -3.97 -10.89 8.18
CA GLN A 166 -5.16 -11.74 8.21
C GLN A 166 -5.23 -12.59 6.93
N SER A 167 -5.47 -13.90 7.06
CA SER A 167 -5.72 -14.78 5.91
C SER A 167 -7.18 -14.72 5.42
N MET A 168 -8.12 -14.47 6.33
CA MET A 168 -9.51 -14.15 5.98
C MET A 168 -9.81 -12.69 6.29
N LEU A 169 -10.44 -11.98 5.35
CA LEU A 169 -10.90 -10.62 5.59
C LEU A 169 -12.06 -10.61 6.57
N LEU A 170 -11.89 -9.92 7.69
CA LEU A 170 -12.94 -9.71 8.68
C LEU A 170 -13.77 -8.45 8.39
N THR A 171 -13.79 -8.00 7.13
CA THR A 171 -14.54 -6.85 6.67
C THR A 171 -15.42 -7.24 5.48
N LYS A 172 -16.55 -6.55 5.31
CA LYS A 172 -17.52 -6.83 4.24
C LYS A 172 -16.96 -6.54 2.83
N ASN A 173 -15.97 -5.66 2.72
CA ASN A 173 -15.32 -5.26 1.47
C ASN A 173 -13.96 -4.61 1.74
N ILE A 174 -13.14 -4.44 0.70
CA ILE A 174 -11.94 -3.61 0.74
C ILE A 174 -12.15 -2.39 -0.15
N ASN A 175 -13.01 -1.48 0.32
CA ASN A 175 -13.17 -0.17 -0.31
C ASN A 175 -12.18 0.83 0.31
N THR A 176 -10.88 0.56 0.19
CA THR A 176 -9.83 1.48 0.61
C THR A 176 -8.57 1.19 -0.20
N PHE A 177 -7.75 2.22 -0.39
CA PHE A 177 -6.35 2.07 -0.79
C PHE A 177 -5.51 1.99 0.50
N LEU A 178 -4.38 1.27 0.48
CA LEU A 178 -3.53 0.95 1.63
C LEU A 178 -2.07 1.25 1.31
#